data_AF-A0A3D4HYT7-F1
#
_entry.id   AF-A0A3D4HYT7-F1
#
_cell.length_a   1.000
_cell.length_b   1.000
_cell.length_c   1.000
_cell.angle_alpha   90.00
_cell.angle_beta   90.00
_cell.angle_gamma   90.00
#
_symmetry.space_group_name_H-M   'P 1'
#
loop_
_entity.id
_entity.type
_entity.pdbx_description
1 polymer ?
#
loop_
_entity_poly.entity_id
_entity_poly.type
_entity_poly.pdbx_seq_one_letter_code
_entity_poly.pdbx_strand_id
1 'polypeptide(L)'
;MSLLNLFHISYYFDNNLGSTFTGFWFALVVASLLIMASVIVNIKSKRWSYFYRQIAVRATQIGSIVGWIGLIWLFFRYEGIPYFTWRVWPALLFIYVLVALYYLVRFIKVDYPERQKQRGSRADKDIYLRKFLGK
;
A
#
# COMPACT_ATOMS: atom_id res chain seq x y z
N MET A 1 -12.07 12.33 23.79
CA MET A 1 -10.76 11.69 24.03
C MET A 1 -9.69 12.77 23.98
N SER A 2 -8.79 12.83 24.97
CA SER A 2 -7.63 13.74 24.91
C SER A 2 -6.57 13.18 23.96
N LEU A 3 -5.97 14.02 23.12
CA LEU A 3 -4.87 13.65 22.20
C LEU A 3 -3.68 13.01 22.94
N LEU A 4 -3.53 13.31 24.23
CA LEU A 4 -2.47 12.76 25.09
C LEU A 4 -2.58 11.24 25.28
N ASN A 5 -3.78 10.64 25.13
CA ASN A 5 -3.96 9.19 25.25
C ASN A 5 -3.27 8.40 24.13
N LEU A 6 -2.91 9.03 23.01
CA LEU A 6 -2.18 8.37 21.92
C LEU A 6 -0.74 8.01 22.30
N PHE A 7 -0.17 8.65 23.32
CA PHE A 7 1.20 8.36 23.77
C PHE A 7 1.26 7.27 24.84
N HIS A 8 0.11 6.83 25.36
CA HIS A 8 0.07 5.76 26.36
C HIS A 8 -0.01 4.40 25.68
N ILE A 9 0.99 3.55 25.93
CA ILE A 9 1.04 2.18 25.40
C ILE A 9 -0.21 1.37 25.81
N SER A 10 -0.68 1.55 27.05
CA SER A 10 -1.89 0.88 27.57
C SER A 10 -3.15 1.16 26.74
N TYR A 11 -3.24 2.31 26.08
CA TYR A 11 -4.36 2.65 25.20
C TYR A 11 -4.50 1.72 23.99
N TYR A 12 -3.39 1.11 23.53
CA TYR A 12 -3.36 0.24 22.35
C TYR A 12 -3.73 -1.21 22.66
N PHE A 13 -3.50 -1.64 23.91
CA PHE A 13 -3.78 -2.98 24.42
C PHE A 13 -5.15 -3.10 25.11
N ASP A 14 -5.90 -1.99 25.16
CA ASP A 14 -7.21 -1.96 25.75
C ASP A 14 -8.26 -2.66 24.86
N ASN A 15 -9.02 -3.57 25.46
CA ASN A 15 -10.09 -4.33 24.80
C ASN A 15 -11.32 -3.44 24.67
N ASN A 16 -11.39 -2.67 23.59
CA ASN A 16 -12.62 -1.94 23.27
C ASN A 16 -13.61 -2.89 22.58
N LEU A 17 -14.31 -3.68 23.40
CA LEU A 17 -15.35 -4.63 23.04
C LEU A 17 -16.60 -3.88 22.58
N GLY A 18 -16.80 -3.80 21.26
CA GLY A 18 -18.01 -3.23 20.68
C GLY A 18 -17.93 -3.07 19.17
N SER A 19 -18.81 -3.77 18.45
CA SER A 19 -19.11 -3.57 17.02
C SER A 19 -19.84 -2.24 16.75
N THR A 20 -20.20 -1.51 17.81
CA THR A 20 -20.99 -0.28 17.80
C THR A 20 -20.15 1.00 17.75
N PHE A 21 -18.88 0.94 17.35
CA PHE A 21 -18.07 2.14 17.16
C PHE A 21 -18.27 2.71 15.74
N THR A 22 -18.59 4.01 15.64
CA THR A 22 -18.82 4.72 14.36
C THR A 22 -17.68 4.55 13.35
N GLY A 23 -16.44 4.37 13.82
CA GLY A 23 -15.29 4.13 12.94
C GLY A 23 -15.23 2.75 12.28
N PHE A 24 -16.05 1.78 12.69
CA PHE A 24 -16.11 0.46 12.04
C PHE A 24 -16.62 0.59 10.60
N TRP A 25 -17.76 1.23 10.40
CA TRP A 25 -18.35 1.45 9.07
C TRP A 25 -17.45 2.28 8.17
N PHE A 26 -16.82 3.31 8.73
CA PHE A 26 -15.83 4.11 8.02
C PHE A 26 -14.63 3.25 7.55
N ALA A 27 -14.05 2.46 8.45
CA ALA A 27 -12.93 1.58 8.11
C ALA A 27 -13.32 0.52 7.07
N LEU A 28 -14.53 -0.03 7.15
CA LEU A 28 -15.06 -0.99 6.18
C LEU A 28 -15.20 -0.38 4.79
N VAL A 29 -15.77 0.83 4.70
CA VAL A 29 -15.90 1.56 3.43
C VAL A 29 -14.53 1.89 2.85
N VAL A 30 -13.60 2.41 3.68
CA VAL A 30 -12.24 2.74 3.23
C VAL A 30 -11.49 1.50 2.75
N ALA A 31 -11.53 0.40 3.49
CA ALA A 31 -10.87 -0.85 3.09
C ALA A 31 -11.46 -1.41 1.79
N SER A 32 -12.78 -1.38 1.65
CA SER A 32 -13.47 -1.81 0.43
C SER A 32 -13.09 -0.93 -0.77
N LEU A 33 -13.08 0.39 -0.60
CA LEU A 33 -12.67 1.34 -1.64
C LEU A 33 -11.20 1.15 -2.03
N LEU A 34 -10.30 0.88 -1.08
CA LEU A 34 -8.89 0.61 -1.37
C LEU A 34 -8.71 -0.65 -2.22
N ILE A 35 -9.47 -1.71 -1.94
CA ILE A 35 -9.44 -2.94 -2.75
C ILE A 35 -10.00 -2.66 -4.15
N MET A 36 -11.17 -2.02 -4.25
CA MET A 36 -11.77 -1.68 -5.55
C MET A 36 -10.84 -0.78 -6.38
N ALA A 37 -10.29 0.27 -5.78
CA ALA A 37 -9.33 1.16 -6.42
C ALA A 37 -8.09 0.38 -6.88
N SER A 38 -7.56 -0.53 -6.06
CA SER A 38 -6.42 -1.37 -6.42
C SER A 38 -6.73 -2.28 -7.61
N VAL A 39 -7.92 -2.88 -7.69
CA VAL A 39 -8.32 -3.69 -8.83
C VAL A 39 -8.45 -2.84 -10.10
N ILE A 40 -9.14 -1.70 -10.02
CA ILE A 40 -9.36 -0.80 -11.16
C ILE A 40 -8.02 -0.25 -11.69
N VAL A 41 -7.15 0.22 -10.80
CA VAL A 41 -5.83 0.75 -11.17
C VAL A 41 -4.97 -0.35 -11.77
N ASN A 42 -4.99 -1.57 -11.23
CA ASN A 42 -4.23 -2.69 -11.80
C ASN A 42 -4.68 -3.01 -13.24
N ILE A 43 -6.00 -3.04 -13.50
CA ILE A 43 -6.56 -3.26 -14.84
C ILE A 43 -6.15 -2.13 -15.79
N LYS A 44 -6.32 -0.86 -15.39
CA LYS A 44 -5.97 0.31 -16.23
C LYS A 44 -4.47 0.43 -16.47
N SER A 45 -3.65 0.06 -15.49
CA SER A 45 -2.18 0.14 -15.56
C SER A 45 -1.57 -0.71 -16.67
N LYS A 46 -2.30 -1.73 -17.18
CA LYS A 46 -1.85 -2.55 -18.32
C LYS A 46 -1.63 -1.73 -19.59
N ARG A 47 -2.35 -0.62 -19.76
CA ARG A 47 -2.23 0.28 -20.93
C ARG A 47 -1.26 1.44 -20.70
N TRP A 48 -0.70 1.56 -19.50
CA TRP A 48 0.18 2.67 -19.15
C TRP A 48 1.61 2.38 -19.59
N SER A 49 2.42 3.44 -19.69
CA SER A 49 3.85 3.27 -19.92
C SER A 49 4.44 2.37 -18.81
N TYR A 50 5.49 1.62 -19.15
CA TYR A 50 6.13 0.68 -18.23
C TYR A 50 6.44 1.30 -16.85
N PHE A 51 6.78 2.59 -16.83
CA PHE A 51 7.05 3.34 -15.61
C PHE A 51 5.80 3.54 -14.73
N TYR A 52 4.74 4.14 -15.29
CA TYR A 52 3.49 4.34 -14.58
C TYR A 52 2.87 3.01 -14.15
N ARG A 53 3.07 1.95 -14.94
CA ARG A 53 2.69 0.58 -14.58
C ARG A 53 3.44 0.08 -13.35
N GLN A 54 4.76 0.31 -13.21
CA GLN A 54 5.49 -0.12 -12.01
C GLN A 54 5.03 0.61 -10.74
N ILE A 55 4.77 1.90 -10.83
CA ILE A 55 4.22 2.68 -9.70
C ILE A 55 2.82 2.17 -9.36
N ALA A 56 1.97 2.01 -10.37
CA ALA A 56 0.62 1.49 -10.20
C ALA A 56 0.64 0.12 -9.52
N VAL A 57 1.44 -0.83 -10.00
CA VAL A 57 1.55 -2.17 -9.40
C VAL A 57 1.93 -2.09 -7.92
N ARG A 58 2.96 -1.30 -7.56
CA ARG A 58 3.37 -1.13 -6.16
C ARG A 58 2.28 -0.47 -5.31
N ALA A 59 1.64 0.58 -5.82
CA ALA A 59 0.54 1.25 -5.12
C ALA A 59 -0.67 0.31 -4.94
N THR A 60 -1.02 -0.47 -5.97
CA THR A 60 -2.11 -1.45 -5.90
C THR A 60 -1.79 -2.59 -4.94
N GLN A 61 -0.53 -2.99 -4.83
CA GLN A 61 -0.09 -4.01 -3.88
C GLN A 61 -0.24 -3.51 -2.43
N ILE A 62 0.23 -2.28 -2.15
CA ILE A 62 0.06 -1.66 -0.83
C ILE A 62 -1.42 -1.50 -0.50
N GLY A 63 -2.22 -0.95 -1.43
CA GLY A 63 -3.66 -0.76 -1.26
C GLY A 63 -4.41 -2.07 -1.03
N SER A 64 -4.04 -3.13 -1.77
CA SER A 64 -4.64 -4.46 -1.61
C SER A 64 -4.27 -5.09 -0.26
N ILE A 65 -3.00 -5.03 0.15
CA ILE A 65 -2.55 -5.58 1.44
C ILE A 65 -3.26 -4.87 2.59
N VAL A 66 -3.28 -3.54 2.57
CA VAL A 66 -3.91 -2.73 3.62
C VAL A 66 -5.42 -2.95 3.64
N GLY A 67 -6.06 -3.03 2.47
CA GLY A 67 -7.49 -3.30 2.35
C GLY A 67 -7.87 -4.68 2.88
N TRP A 68 -7.17 -5.74 2.43
CA TRP A 68 -7.47 -7.11 2.86
C TRP A 68 -7.15 -7.35 4.33
N ILE A 69 -5.98 -6.94 4.81
CA ILE A 69 -5.63 -7.07 6.24
C ILE A 69 -6.60 -6.23 7.09
N GLY A 70 -6.97 -5.03 6.62
CA GLY A 70 -7.98 -4.19 7.27
C GLY A 70 -9.33 -4.89 7.38
N LEU A 71 -9.82 -5.53 6.31
CA LEU A 71 -11.08 -6.28 6.34
C LEU A 71 -11.01 -7.51 7.25
N ILE A 72 -9.93 -8.29 7.19
CA ILE A 72 -9.72 -9.46 8.05
C ILE A 72 -9.72 -9.02 9.52
N TRP A 73 -9.05 -7.92 9.84
CA TRP A 73 -9.03 -7.37 11.18
C TRP A 73 -10.43 -6.88 11.62
N LEU A 74 -11.16 -6.17 10.76
CA LEU A 74 -12.54 -5.76 11.04
C LEU A 74 -13.45 -6.96 11.30
N PHE A 75 -13.27 -8.05 10.55
CA PHE A 75 -13.99 -9.29 10.76
C PHE A 75 -13.71 -9.89 12.15
N PHE A 76 -12.44 -10.07 12.54
CA PHE A 76 -12.10 -10.57 13.88
C PHE A 76 -12.58 -9.66 15.00
N ARG A 77 -12.61 -8.35 14.74
CA ARG A 77 -13.16 -7.37 15.67
C ARG A 77 -14.68 -7.47 15.80
N TYR A 78 -15.38 -7.73 14.70
CA TYR A 78 -16.83 -7.94 14.68
C TYR A 78 -17.22 -9.20 15.44
N GLU A 79 -16.49 -10.30 15.24
CA GLU A 79 -16.63 -11.56 15.98
C GLU A 79 -16.23 -11.44 17.47
N GLY A 80 -15.67 -10.30 17.90
CA GLY A 80 -15.31 -10.06 19.29
C GLY A 80 -14.17 -10.95 19.79
N ILE A 81 -13.32 -11.46 18.89
CA ILE A 81 -12.23 -12.37 19.27
C ILE A 81 -11.24 -11.63 20.19
N PRO A 82 -10.95 -12.18 21.40
CA PRO A 82 -9.97 -11.60 22.31
C PRO A 82 -8.63 -11.34 21.61
N TYR A 83 -7.91 -10.28 22.01
CA TYR A 83 -6.61 -9.84 21.45
C TYR A 83 -6.66 -9.27 20.03
N PHE A 84 -7.54 -9.76 19.14
CA PHE A 84 -7.71 -9.21 17.79
C PHE A 84 -8.52 -7.91 17.75
N THR A 85 -9.29 -7.63 18.80
CA THR A 85 -10.03 -6.37 18.96
C THR A 85 -9.14 -5.18 19.37
N TRP A 86 -7.87 -5.44 19.73
CA TRP A 86 -6.92 -4.43 20.18
C TRP A 86 -6.67 -3.34 19.13
N ARG A 87 -6.42 -2.12 19.62
CA ARG A 87 -6.10 -0.96 18.77
C ARG A 87 -4.65 -1.03 18.22
N VAL A 88 -3.83 -1.94 18.72
CA VAL A 88 -2.47 -2.16 18.22
C VAL A 88 -2.45 -2.57 16.75
N TRP A 89 -3.40 -3.38 16.29
CA TRP A 89 -3.46 -3.86 14.90
C TRP A 89 -3.66 -2.74 13.87
N PRO A 90 -4.65 -1.83 14.00
CA PRO A 90 -4.78 -0.71 13.08
C PRO A 90 -3.60 0.27 13.21
N ALA A 91 -2.98 0.39 14.39
CA ALA A 91 -1.77 1.20 14.56
C ALA A 91 -0.57 0.61 13.80
N LEU A 92 -0.38 -0.71 13.85
CA LEU A 92 0.63 -1.42 13.06
C LEU A 92 0.39 -1.29 11.56
N LEU A 93 -0.87 -1.44 11.12
CA LEU A 93 -1.27 -1.19 9.74
C LEU A 93 -0.97 0.24 9.31
N PHE A 94 -1.21 1.22 10.18
CA PHE A 94 -0.89 2.62 9.91
C PHE A 94 0.61 2.85 9.76
N ILE A 95 1.44 2.28 10.64
CA ILE A 95 2.90 2.32 10.52
C ILE A 95 3.36 1.67 9.21
N TYR A 96 2.79 0.52 8.85
CA TYR A 96 3.07 -0.15 7.58
C TYR A 96 2.76 0.75 6.38
N VAL A 97 1.61 1.43 6.38
CA VAL A 97 1.24 2.39 5.32
C VAL A 97 2.27 3.52 5.21
N LEU A 98 2.70 4.11 6.33
CA LEU A 98 3.70 5.18 6.33
C LEU A 98 5.03 4.72 5.74
N VAL A 99 5.52 3.54 6.17
CA VAL A 99 6.76 2.95 5.65
C VAL A 99 6.64 2.64 4.16
N ALA A 100 5.53 2.05 3.74
CA ALA A 100 5.28 1.71 2.34
C ALA A 100 5.18 2.97 1.45
N LEU A 101 4.55 4.04 1.93
CA LEU A 101 4.51 5.34 1.25
C LEU A 101 5.92 5.95 1.13
N TYR A 102 6.73 5.89 2.19
CA TYR A 102 8.12 6.35 2.13
C TYR A 102 8.92 5.60 1.06
N TYR A 103 8.83 4.26 1.01
CA TYR A 103 9.48 3.47 -0.02
C TYR A 103 8.95 3.74 -1.43
N LEU A 104 7.65 4.00 -1.58
CA LEU A 104 7.05 4.38 -2.86
C LEU A 104 7.58 5.73 -3.35
N VAL A 105 7.64 6.74 -2.47
CA VAL A 105 8.18 8.07 -2.80
C VAL A 105 9.67 7.99 -3.12
N ARG A 106 10.44 7.23 -2.33
CA ARG A 106 11.86 6.98 -2.60
C ARG A 106 12.05 6.31 -3.96
N PHE A 107 11.23 5.32 -4.31
CA PHE A 107 11.26 4.67 -5.62
C PHE A 107 11.00 5.67 -6.76
N ILE A 108 10.03 6.56 -6.60
CA ILE A 108 9.70 7.57 -7.63
C ILE A 108 10.83 8.59 -7.79
N LYS A 109 11.48 9.02 -6.70
CA LYS A 109 12.53 10.05 -6.76
C LYS A 109 13.92 9.52 -7.09
N VAL A 110 14.26 8.31 -6.63
CA VAL A 110 15.63 7.77 -6.68
C VAL A 110 15.81 6.75 -7.81
N ASP A 111 14.91 5.76 -7.94
CA ASP A 111 15.05 4.72 -8.96
C ASP A 111 14.67 5.21 -10.37
N TYR A 112 13.89 6.29 -10.45
CA TYR A 112 13.47 6.91 -11.72
C TYR A 112 14.64 7.40 -12.59
N PRO A 113 15.54 8.29 -12.10
CA PRO A 113 16.66 8.77 -12.90
C PRO A 113 17.66 7.66 -13.28
N GLU A 114 17.87 6.67 -12.40
CA GLU A 114 18.81 5.57 -12.67
C GLU A 114 18.32 4.63 -13.77
N ARG A 115 17.04 4.24 -13.75
CA ARG A 115 16.47 3.35 -14.77
C ARG A 115 16.33 4.02 -16.14
N GLN A 116 16.12 5.34 -16.17
CA GLN A 116 16.14 6.10 -17.43
C GLN A 116 17.54 6.12 -18.05
N LYS A 117 18.59 6.31 -17.25
CA LYS A 117 19.99 6.23 -17.71
C LYS A 117 20.37 4.85 -18.22
N GLN A 118 19.93 3.78 -17.54
CA GLN A 118 20.20 2.40 -17.97
C GLN A 118 19.46 2.02 -19.26
N ARG A 119 18.25 2.55 -19.51
CA ARG A 119 17.53 2.32 -20.76
C ARG A 119 18.10 3.08 -21.95
N GLY A 120 18.57 4.32 -21.74
CA GLY A 120 19.34 5.04 -22.77
C GLY A 120 20.58 4.25 -23.17
N SER A 121 21.37 3.79 -22.20
CA SER A 121 22.59 3.00 -22.46
C SER A 121 22.33 1.66 -23.15
N ARG A 122 21.20 0.98 -22.87
CA ARG A 122 20.83 -0.27 -23.57
C ARG A 122 20.30 -0.02 -24.98
N ALA A 123 19.49 1.03 -25.19
CA ALA A 123 19.03 1.41 -26.52
C ALA A 123 20.22 1.80 -27.42
N ASP A 124 21.20 2.51 -26.87
CA ASP A 124 22.45 2.82 -27.57
C ASP A 124 23.21 1.53 -27.91
N LYS A 125 23.38 0.60 -26.96
CA LYS A 125 24.04 -0.68 -27.21
C LYS A 125 23.34 -1.53 -28.27
N ASP A 126 22.01 -1.55 -28.30
CA ASP A 126 21.24 -2.26 -29.33
C ASP A 126 21.38 -1.59 -30.70
N ILE A 127 21.46 -0.25 -30.77
CA ILE A 127 21.77 0.48 -32.02
C ILE A 127 23.19 0.13 -32.50
N TYR A 128 24.17 0.12 -31.60
CA TYR A 128 25.55 -0.26 -31.94
C TYR A 128 25.65 -1.72 -32.38
N LEU A 129 25.00 -2.65 -31.67
CA LEU A 129 24.95 -4.06 -32.04
C LEU A 129 24.25 -4.28 -33.38
N ARG A 130 23.15 -3.58 -33.66
CA ARG A 130 22.44 -3.68 -34.94
C ARG A 130 23.24 -3.09 -36.11
N LYS A 131 24.02 -2.05 -35.87
CA LYS A 131 24.94 -1.46 -36.85
C LYS A 131 26.16 -2.35 -37.11
N PHE A 132 26.62 -3.11 -36.12
CA PHE A 132 27.79 -3.99 -36.21
C PHE A 132 27.46 -5.40 -36.71
N LEU A 133 26.31 -5.95 -36.32
CA LEU A 133 25.80 -7.28 -36.72
C LEU A 133 24.93 -7.22 -37.98
N GLY A 134 25.12 -6.20 -38.83
CA GLY A 134 24.34 -5.96 -40.03
C GLY A 134 23.97 -7.24 -40.80
N LYS A 135 22.69 -7.59 -40.70
CA LYS A 135 21.90 -8.28 -41.71
C LYS A 135 20.66 -7.43 -41.95
#